data_AF-A0A146KGD0-F1
#
_entry.id   AF-A0A146KGD0-F1
#
_cell.length_a   1.000
_cell.length_b   1.000
_cell.length_c   1.000
_cell.angle_alpha   90.00
_cell.angle_beta   90.00
_cell.angle_gamma   90.00
#
_symmetry.space_group_name_H-M   'P 1'
#
loop_
_entity.id
_entity.type
_entity.pdbx_description
1 polymer ?
#
loop_
_entity_poly.entity_id
_entity_poly.type
_entity_poly.pdbx_seq_one_letter_code
_entity_poly.pdbx_strand_id
1 'polypeptide(L)'
;LHLVKHKSCYWCFALHSFTAPQLKKISDMGFYACCSLQYIFCDNVVEIGKSAFEQCNFKSVCMNKLKQVPESAFAQCHSLQQIRFDSVKFIARNAFSLCFGLNLGVFPKLKGGERCFFVDFEVVPALPAELKEKLFEIRQQA
;
A
#
# COMPACT_ATOMS: atom_id res chain seq x y z
N LEU A 1 12.74 2.64 -14.41
CA LEU A 1 13.04 2.66 -12.96
C LEU A 1 12.72 1.29 -12.37
N HIS A 2 13.71 0.56 -11.84
CA HIS A 2 13.51 -0.79 -11.27
C HIS A 2 13.57 -0.85 -9.74
N LEU A 3 14.16 0.17 -9.11
CA LEU A 3 14.35 0.30 -7.67
C LEU A 3 14.14 1.76 -7.25
N VAL A 4 13.34 1.97 -6.20
CA VAL A 4 13.33 3.21 -5.41
C VAL A 4 14.28 2.99 -4.24
N LYS A 5 15.38 3.73 -4.19
CA LYS A 5 16.41 3.62 -3.14
C LYS A 5 15.92 4.21 -1.81
N HIS A 6 16.63 3.91 -0.73
CA HIS A 6 16.33 4.44 0.60
C HIS A 6 16.21 5.98 0.58
N LYS A 7 15.10 6.49 1.12
CA LYS A 7 14.77 7.93 1.18
C LYS A 7 14.71 8.69 -0.16
N SER A 8 14.54 8.01 -1.29
CA SER A 8 14.55 8.67 -2.62
C SER A 8 13.44 9.71 -2.80
N CYS A 9 12.26 9.48 -2.20
CA CYS A 9 11.11 10.39 -2.26
C CYS A 9 10.71 10.91 -0.88
N TYR A 10 11.64 10.88 0.08
CA TYR A 10 11.41 11.30 1.47
C TYR A 10 10.91 12.75 1.54
N TRP A 11 9.82 13.01 2.29
CA TRP A 11 9.22 14.35 2.44
C TRP A 11 8.82 15.03 1.12
N CYS A 12 8.49 14.26 0.09
CA CYS A 12 8.02 14.86 -1.15
C CYS A 12 6.57 15.37 -1.00
N PHE A 13 6.42 16.61 -0.54
CA PHE A 13 5.12 17.30 -0.40
C PHE A 13 4.53 17.80 -1.72
N ALA A 14 5.25 17.68 -2.83
CA ALA A 14 4.75 18.06 -4.16
C ALA A 14 4.31 16.86 -5.01
N LEU A 15 4.68 15.63 -4.63
CA LEU A 15 4.39 14.44 -5.42
C LEU A 15 2.93 14.03 -5.23
N HIS A 16 2.10 14.26 -6.24
CA HIS A 16 0.67 13.93 -6.22
C HIS A 16 0.36 12.53 -6.74
N SER A 17 1.07 12.10 -7.79
CA SER A 17 0.94 10.77 -8.39
C SER A 17 2.32 10.19 -8.66
N PHE A 18 2.42 8.86 -8.59
CA PHE A 18 3.64 8.13 -8.94
C PHE A 18 3.30 6.88 -9.75
N THR A 19 3.82 6.82 -10.98
CA THR A 19 3.61 5.70 -11.90
C THR A 19 4.95 5.07 -12.26
N ALA A 20 5.13 3.80 -11.91
CA ALA A 20 6.35 3.07 -12.22
C ALA A 20 6.05 1.61 -12.57
N PRO A 21 5.64 1.33 -13.83
CA PRO A 21 5.19 -0.01 -14.22
C PRO A 21 6.30 -1.05 -14.19
N GLN A 22 7.58 -0.66 -14.27
CA GLN A 22 8.72 -1.59 -14.23
C GLN A 22 9.37 -1.69 -12.84
N LEU A 23 8.82 -1.00 -11.84
CA LEU A 23 9.36 -0.99 -10.49
C LEU A 23 9.19 -2.36 -9.84
N LYS A 24 10.28 -2.90 -9.29
CA LYS A 24 10.29 -4.21 -8.64
C LYS A 24 10.42 -4.10 -7.13
N LYS A 25 11.19 -3.11 -6.66
CA LYS A 25 11.52 -2.98 -5.24
C LYS A 25 11.45 -1.53 -4.78
N ILE A 26 10.94 -1.36 -3.56
CA ILE A 26 10.95 -0.09 -2.83
C ILE A 26 11.75 -0.33 -1.56
N SER A 27 12.84 0.41 -1.37
CA SER A 27 13.67 0.30 -0.16
C SER A 27 12.98 0.91 1.06
N ASP A 28 13.58 0.71 2.23
CA ASP A 28 13.16 1.30 3.49
C ASP A 28 12.97 2.83 3.34
N MET A 29 11.86 3.33 3.89
CA MET A 29 11.49 4.75 3.83
C MET A 29 11.46 5.34 2.40
N GLY A 30 11.22 4.53 1.37
CA GLY A 30 11.27 4.98 -0.04
C GLY A 30 10.34 6.16 -0.36
N PHE A 31 9.13 6.15 0.19
CA PHE A 31 8.08 7.18 0.08
C PHE A 31 7.64 7.71 1.47
N TYR A 32 8.52 7.63 2.47
CA TYR A 32 8.18 8.08 3.82
C TYR A 32 7.72 9.54 3.83
N ALA A 33 6.56 9.78 4.44
CA ALA A 33 5.91 11.08 4.59
C ALA A 33 5.71 11.84 3.27
N CYS A 34 5.41 11.12 2.18
CA CYS A 34 4.83 11.72 0.98
C CYS A 34 3.35 12.09 1.21
N CYS A 35 3.09 13.10 2.02
CA CYS A 35 1.73 13.48 2.45
C CYS A 35 0.82 13.98 1.31
N SER A 36 1.38 14.36 0.17
CA SER A 36 0.59 14.79 -1.00
C SER A 36 0.35 13.67 -2.01
N LEU A 37 0.95 12.49 -1.80
CA LEU A 37 0.82 11.36 -2.72
C LEU A 37 -0.57 10.77 -2.61
N GLN A 38 -1.41 11.01 -3.62
CA GLN A 38 -2.78 10.52 -3.70
C GLN A 38 -2.88 9.22 -4.49
N TYR A 39 -2.02 9.04 -5.50
CA TYR A 39 -2.09 7.93 -6.44
C TYR A 39 -0.74 7.24 -6.62
N ILE A 40 -0.72 5.90 -6.52
CA ILE A 40 0.47 5.10 -6.80
C ILE A 40 0.14 3.89 -7.68
N PHE A 41 0.84 3.77 -8.81
CA PHE A 41 0.66 2.69 -9.79
C PHE A 41 1.95 1.89 -9.93
N CYS A 42 2.01 0.77 -9.21
CA CYS A 42 3.22 -0.04 -8.98
C CYS A 42 2.92 -1.55 -9.03
N ASP A 43 2.13 -1.99 -10.02
CA ASP A 43 1.61 -3.36 -10.15
C ASP A 43 2.68 -4.47 -10.18
N ASN A 44 3.93 -4.12 -10.50
CA ASN A 44 5.05 -5.05 -10.63
C ASN A 44 5.96 -5.13 -9.40
N VAL A 45 5.67 -4.37 -8.34
CA VAL A 45 6.43 -4.40 -7.10
C VAL A 45 6.28 -5.75 -6.41
N VAL A 46 7.42 -6.38 -6.10
CA VAL A 46 7.49 -7.68 -5.42
C VAL A 46 7.96 -7.55 -3.97
N GLU A 47 8.66 -6.45 -3.65
CA GLU A 47 9.27 -6.21 -2.34
C GLU A 47 9.18 -4.72 -1.97
N ILE A 48 8.79 -4.46 -0.73
CA ILE A 48 8.85 -3.13 -0.11
C ILE A 48 9.66 -3.22 1.20
N GLY A 49 10.23 -2.10 1.62
CA GLY A 49 11.01 -1.98 2.85
C GLY A 49 10.18 -1.55 4.06
N LYS A 50 10.86 -1.46 5.22
CA LYS A 50 10.28 -0.93 6.47
C LYS A 50 9.88 0.53 6.29
N SER A 51 8.71 0.90 6.82
CA SER A 51 8.16 2.26 6.72
C SER A 51 8.15 2.84 5.31
N ALA A 52 8.06 1.99 4.27
CA ALA A 52 8.21 2.44 2.88
C ALA A 52 7.19 3.49 2.47
N PHE A 53 5.98 3.45 3.03
CA PHE A 53 4.87 4.37 2.81
C PHE A 53 4.32 4.96 4.10
N GLU A 54 5.10 4.97 5.18
CA GLU A 54 4.62 5.55 6.44
C GLU A 54 4.28 7.04 6.25
N GLN A 55 3.15 7.49 6.81
CA GLN A 55 2.63 8.86 6.68
C GLN A 55 2.29 9.32 5.24
N CYS A 56 1.91 8.39 4.35
CA CYS A 56 1.35 8.74 3.03
C CYS A 56 -0.17 8.93 3.06
N ASN A 57 -0.73 9.74 2.17
CA ASN A 57 -2.18 10.03 2.12
C ASN A 57 -2.92 9.48 0.90
N PHE A 58 -2.42 8.41 0.28
CA PHE A 58 -3.15 7.76 -0.82
C PHE A 58 -4.38 7.02 -0.29
N LYS A 59 -5.45 7.02 -1.09
CA LYS A 59 -6.74 6.41 -0.70
C LYS A 59 -6.77 4.90 -0.90
N SER A 60 -6.03 4.40 -1.88
CA SER A 60 -6.01 2.98 -2.22
C SER A 60 -4.63 2.53 -2.68
N VAL A 61 -4.31 1.26 -2.45
CA VAL A 61 -3.10 0.64 -2.97
C VAL A 61 -3.37 -0.78 -3.46
N CYS A 62 -2.86 -1.08 -4.66
CA CYS A 62 -2.95 -2.38 -5.29
C CYS A 62 -1.53 -2.85 -5.65
N MET A 63 -1.08 -3.95 -5.06
CA MET A 63 0.24 -4.56 -5.36
C MET A 63 0.11 -6.08 -5.39
N ASN A 64 -0.43 -6.60 -6.49
CA ASN A 64 -0.79 -8.02 -6.61
C ASN A 64 0.40 -8.98 -6.53
N LYS A 65 1.62 -8.50 -6.81
CA LYS A 65 2.86 -9.29 -6.78
C LYS A 65 3.66 -9.15 -5.49
N LEU A 66 3.21 -8.31 -4.55
CA LEU A 66 3.88 -8.10 -3.28
C LEU A 66 3.90 -9.40 -2.47
N LYS A 67 5.06 -9.78 -1.93
CA LYS A 67 5.22 -11.04 -1.18
C LYS A 67 4.93 -10.91 0.31
N GLN A 68 5.27 -9.76 0.89
CA GLN A 68 5.17 -9.49 2.32
C GLN A 68 4.93 -8.00 2.57
N VAL A 69 4.28 -7.67 3.69
CA VAL A 69 4.16 -6.31 4.19
C VAL A 69 5.04 -6.17 5.44
N PRO A 70 6.16 -5.43 5.37
CA PRO A 70 7.07 -5.21 6.48
C PRO A 70 6.50 -4.35 7.60
N GLU A 71 7.26 -4.26 8.69
CA GLU A 71 6.96 -3.44 9.86
C GLU A 71 6.71 -1.98 9.47
N SER A 72 5.61 -1.42 9.98
CA SER A 72 5.16 -0.04 9.75
C SER A 72 5.07 0.40 8.29
N ALA A 73 5.07 -0.53 7.32
CA ALA A 73 5.19 -0.19 5.90
C ALA A 73 4.13 0.80 5.40
N PHE A 74 2.94 0.79 6.00
CA PHE A 74 1.82 1.71 5.73
C PHE A 74 1.32 2.39 7.01
N ALA A 75 2.14 2.52 8.06
CA ALA A 75 1.71 3.15 9.30
C ALA A 75 1.33 4.63 9.08
N GLN A 76 0.35 5.13 9.83
CA GLN A 76 -0.12 6.52 9.78
C GLN A 76 -0.62 6.97 8.39
N CYS A 77 -1.00 6.03 7.51
CA CYS A 77 -1.67 6.37 6.26
C CYS A 77 -3.13 6.70 6.52
N HIS A 78 -3.41 7.88 7.08
CA HIS A 78 -4.74 8.24 7.60
C HIS A 78 -5.85 8.24 6.54
N SER A 79 -5.49 8.49 5.28
CA SER A 79 -6.44 8.50 4.15
C SER A 79 -6.60 7.15 3.46
N LEU A 80 -5.81 6.14 3.84
CA LEU A 80 -5.84 4.82 3.22
C LEU A 80 -7.13 4.10 3.59
N GLN A 81 -7.97 3.83 2.60
CA GLN A 81 -9.26 3.17 2.77
C GLN A 81 -9.24 1.71 2.32
N GLN A 82 -8.48 1.42 1.26
CA GLN A 82 -8.58 0.14 0.55
C GLN A 82 -7.21 -0.41 0.19
N ILE A 83 -7.01 -1.69 0.46
CA ILE A 83 -5.79 -2.41 0.10
C ILE A 83 -6.09 -3.72 -0.60
N ARG A 84 -5.31 -4.02 -1.64
CA ARG A 84 -5.37 -5.31 -2.33
C ARG A 84 -3.98 -5.86 -2.59
N PHE A 85 -3.65 -6.97 -1.94
CA PHE A 85 -2.39 -7.69 -2.12
C PHE A 85 -2.63 -9.19 -2.36
N ASP A 86 -2.73 -9.57 -3.64
CA ASP A 86 -3.08 -10.94 -4.05
C ASP A 86 -2.05 -12.02 -3.66
N SER A 87 -0.77 -11.65 -3.56
CA SER A 87 0.34 -12.59 -3.32
C SER A 87 0.95 -12.52 -1.91
N VAL A 88 0.47 -11.61 -1.06
CA VAL A 88 1.02 -11.42 0.28
C VAL A 88 0.72 -12.64 1.14
N LYS A 89 1.78 -13.18 1.77
CA LYS A 89 1.68 -14.32 2.69
C LYS A 89 1.85 -13.93 4.15
N PHE A 90 2.51 -12.80 4.41
CA PHE A 90 2.88 -12.33 5.74
C PHE A 90 2.74 -10.81 5.84
N ILE A 91 2.18 -10.36 6.96
CA ILE A 91 2.04 -8.95 7.33
C ILE A 91 2.68 -8.79 8.71
N ALA A 92 3.66 -7.92 8.82
CA ALA A 92 4.36 -7.66 10.07
C ALA A 92 3.52 -6.82 11.04
N ARG A 93 3.95 -6.79 12.30
CA ARG A 93 3.33 -5.95 13.34
C ARG A 93 3.33 -4.48 12.91
N ASN A 94 2.24 -3.78 13.27
CA ASN A 94 2.06 -2.34 13.04
C ASN A 94 2.10 -1.89 11.57
N ALA A 95 2.09 -2.82 10.61
CA ALA A 95 2.12 -2.51 9.18
C ALA A 95 1.06 -1.47 8.77
N PHE A 96 -0.10 -1.49 9.43
CA PHE A 96 -1.22 -0.56 9.23
C PHE A 96 -1.62 0.18 10.51
N SER A 97 -0.66 0.42 11.41
CA SER A 97 -0.94 1.16 12.65
C SER A 97 -1.43 2.57 12.32
N LEU A 98 -2.46 3.05 13.03
CA LEU A 98 -3.06 4.37 12.83
C LEU A 98 -3.62 4.62 11.42
N CYS A 99 -3.94 3.56 10.66
CA CYS A 99 -4.70 3.67 9.40
C CYS A 99 -6.20 3.75 9.68
N PHE A 100 -6.67 4.87 10.24
CA PHE A 100 -8.06 5.01 10.69
C PHE A 100 -9.12 4.93 9.57
N GLY A 101 -8.74 5.25 8.34
CA GLY A 101 -9.63 5.15 7.19
C GLY A 101 -9.78 3.73 6.61
N LEU A 102 -8.91 2.79 7.01
CA LEU A 102 -8.81 1.47 6.38
C LEU A 102 -10.03 0.63 6.75
N ASN A 103 -10.90 0.42 5.78
CA ASN A 103 -12.14 -0.35 5.96
C ASN A 103 -12.18 -1.65 5.16
N LEU A 104 -11.31 -1.80 4.16
CA LEU A 104 -11.30 -2.95 3.27
C LEU A 104 -9.88 -3.43 2.96
N GLY A 105 -9.63 -4.72 3.23
CA GLY A 105 -8.42 -5.40 2.81
C GLY A 105 -8.69 -6.72 2.09
N VAL A 106 -8.03 -6.93 0.95
CA VAL A 106 -8.11 -8.17 0.17
C VAL A 106 -6.77 -8.89 0.16
N PHE A 107 -6.74 -10.07 0.80
CA PHE A 107 -5.54 -10.89 0.95
C PHE A 107 -5.81 -12.40 0.73
N PRO A 108 -5.99 -12.86 -0.52
CA PRO A 108 -6.40 -14.22 -0.82
C PRO A 108 -5.41 -15.31 -0.36
N LYS A 109 -4.14 -14.97 -0.15
CA LYS A 109 -3.05 -15.92 0.18
C LYS A 109 -2.41 -15.70 1.55
N LEU A 110 -3.02 -14.87 2.40
CA LEU A 110 -2.49 -14.57 3.73
C LEU A 110 -2.52 -15.83 4.59
N LYS A 111 -1.37 -16.24 5.13
CA LYS A 111 -1.26 -17.40 6.00
C LYS A 111 -1.15 -16.93 7.45
N GLY A 112 -2.29 -16.80 8.13
CA GLY A 112 -2.34 -16.35 9.53
C GLY A 112 -2.04 -14.86 9.72
N GLY A 113 -2.60 -14.26 10.76
CA GLY A 113 -2.51 -12.82 11.01
C GLY A 113 -3.60 -12.25 11.94
N GLU A 114 -4.33 -13.10 12.65
CA GLU A 114 -5.54 -12.81 13.44
C GLU A 114 -5.36 -11.77 14.57
N ARG A 115 -4.16 -11.22 14.75
CA ARG A 115 -3.87 -10.14 15.74
C ARG A 115 -3.01 -9.00 15.19
N CYS A 116 -2.80 -8.92 13.87
CA CYS A 116 -1.97 -7.85 13.26
C CYS A 116 -2.78 -6.62 12.85
N PHE A 117 -4.10 -6.70 12.97
CA PHE A 117 -5.03 -5.63 12.61
C PHE A 117 -5.56 -5.01 13.90
N PHE A 118 -5.05 -3.83 14.27
CA PHE A 118 -5.58 -3.03 15.39
C PHE A 118 -6.79 -2.18 14.96
N VAL A 119 -7.34 -2.46 13.78
CA VAL A 119 -8.48 -1.77 13.18
C VAL A 119 -9.45 -2.88 12.77
N ASP A 120 -10.69 -2.82 13.23
CA ASP A 120 -11.76 -3.70 12.76
C ASP A 120 -12.02 -3.38 11.28
N PHE A 121 -11.40 -4.15 10.38
CA PHE A 121 -11.67 -4.04 8.95
C PHE A 121 -12.01 -5.41 8.37
N GLU A 122 -12.91 -5.40 7.40
CA GLU A 122 -13.39 -6.62 6.79
C GLU A 122 -12.30 -7.19 5.86
N VAL A 123 -11.84 -8.40 6.17
CA VAL A 123 -10.97 -9.17 5.28
C VAL A 123 -11.87 -9.97 4.34
N VAL A 124 -12.05 -9.48 3.13
CA VAL A 124 -12.83 -10.20 2.12
C VAL A 124 -11.91 -11.02 1.21
N PRO A 125 -12.32 -12.25 0.83
CA PRO A 125 -11.53 -13.12 -0.05
C PRO A 125 -11.45 -12.59 -1.49
N ALA A 126 -12.36 -11.68 -1.89
CA ALA A 126 -12.40 -11.07 -3.21
C ALA A 126 -12.87 -9.62 -3.14
N LEU A 127 -12.28 -8.75 -3.96
CA LEU A 127 -12.67 -7.34 -4.06
C LEU A 127 -14.12 -7.23 -4.56
N PRO A 128 -15.03 -6.53 -3.85
CA PRO A 128 -16.37 -6.25 -4.33
C PRO A 128 -16.33 -5.55 -5.70
N ALA A 129 -17.30 -5.83 -6.57
CA ALA A 129 -17.30 -5.36 -7.96
C ALA A 129 -17.23 -3.82 -8.07
N GLU A 130 -17.95 -3.12 -7.20
CA GLU A 130 -18.02 -1.66 -7.09
C GLU A 130 -16.65 -1.00 -6.84
N LEU A 131 -15.75 -1.72 -6.17
CA LEU A 131 -14.40 -1.26 -5.86
C LEU A 131 -13.41 -1.53 -6.99
N LYS A 132 -13.67 -2.55 -7.83
CA LYS A 132 -12.90 -2.76 -9.07
C LYS A 132 -13.17 -1.62 -10.05
N GLU A 133 -14.42 -1.17 -10.15
CA GLU A 133 -14.79 -0.03 -11.00
C GLU A 133 -14.16 1.27 -10.52
N LYS A 134 -14.24 1.58 -9.21
CA LYS A 134 -13.56 2.76 -8.66
C LYS A 134 -12.04 2.74 -8.84
N LEU A 135 -11.38 1.59 -8.68
CA LEU A 135 -9.94 1.45 -8.96
C LEU A 135 -9.62 1.61 -10.45
N PHE A 136 -10.51 1.17 -11.34
CA PHE A 136 -10.39 1.35 -12.78
C PHE A 136 -10.58 2.82 -13.17
N GLU A 137 -11.55 3.53 -12.60
CA GLU A 137 -11.76 4.96 -12.80
C GLU A 137 -10.58 5.79 -12.29
N ILE A 138 -10.05 5.46 -11.10
CA ILE A 138 -8.84 6.11 -10.56
C ILE A 138 -7.64 5.93 -11.50
N ARG A 139 -7.51 4.77 -12.16
CA ARG A 139 -6.46 4.53 -13.17
C ARG A 139 -6.64 5.36 -14.45
N GLN A 140 -7.85 5.84 -14.75
CA GLN A 140 -8.09 6.70 -15.92
C GLN A 140 -7.86 8.19 -15.64
N GLN A 141 -7.73 8.58 -14.35
CA GLN A 141 -7.54 9.97 -13.93
C GLN A 141 -6.06 10.34 -13.66
N ALA A 142 -5.12 9.44 -13.90
CA ALA A 142 -3.68 9.61 -13.67
C ALA A 142 -2.87 9.33 -14.94
#